data_AF-X1CG69-F1
#
_entry.id   AF-X1CG69-F1
#
_cell.length_a   1.000
_cell.length_b   1.000
_cell.length_c   1.000
_cell.angle_alpha   90.00
_cell.angle_beta   90.00
_cell.angle_gamma   90.00
#
_symmetry.space_group_name_H-M   'P 1'
#
loop_
_entity.id
_entity.type
_entity.pdbx_description
1 polymer ?
#
loop_
_entity_poly.entity_id
_entity_poly.type
_entity_poly.pdbx_seq_one_letter_code
_entity_poly.pdbx_strand_id
1 'polypeptide(L)'
;MIQDIQIREWYYRNKDHKKNGIAKILGVEYAHIRLEDKDDLYVTKHGLPFIENLRPENFWTDKNWFKENSKRLDGTSCLYKVRTKKINGKYKDVVIKWNRMGQDIPIADDSDELINAEFNSPFEEFSLVMELSSAIYDSSKKIIAQKPLAIYVPSESIELSRTGRKE
;
A
#
# COMPACT_ATOMS: atom_id res chain seq x y z
N MET A 1 -9.15 -19.61 9.53
CA MET A 1 -9.19 -19.08 10.91
C MET A 1 -8.21 -17.91 10.98
N ILE A 2 -8.63 -16.76 11.52
CA ILE A 2 -7.81 -15.53 11.61
C ILE A 2 -6.75 -15.76 12.70
N GLN A 3 -5.48 -15.67 12.33
CA GLN A 3 -4.36 -15.94 13.23
C GLN A 3 -3.89 -14.67 13.95
N ASP A 4 -3.94 -13.52 13.27
CA ASP A 4 -3.50 -12.26 13.83
C ASP A 4 -4.55 -11.66 14.78
N ILE A 5 -4.14 -11.46 16.03
CA ILE A 5 -5.04 -10.97 17.08
C ILE A 5 -5.51 -9.54 16.83
N GLN A 6 -4.66 -8.67 16.26
CA GLN A 6 -5.01 -7.27 16.01
C GLN A 6 -6.06 -7.16 14.90
N ILE A 7 -5.89 -7.95 13.83
CA ILE A 7 -6.85 -8.03 12.72
C ILE A 7 -8.18 -8.60 13.21
N ARG A 8 -8.13 -9.66 14.02
CA ARG A 8 -9.33 -10.28 14.61
C ARG A 8 -10.11 -9.32 15.50
N GLU A 9 -9.44 -8.64 16.42
CA GLU A 9 -10.05 -7.64 17.31
C GLU A 9 -10.60 -6.44 16.56
N TRP A 10 -9.91 -5.98 15.51
CA TRP A 10 -10.42 -4.94 14.63
C TRP A 10 -11.72 -5.41 13.97
N TYR A 11 -11.74 -6.61 13.38
CA TYR A 11 -12.91 -7.11 12.67
C TYR A 11 -14.12 -7.24 13.59
N TYR A 12 -13.98 -7.84 14.78
CA TYR A 12 -15.13 -7.97 15.69
C TYR A 12 -15.73 -6.63 16.14
N ARG A 13 -14.91 -5.56 16.20
CA ARG A 13 -15.38 -4.20 16.50
C ARG A 13 -16.02 -3.49 15.29
N ASN A 14 -15.68 -3.90 14.07
CA ASN A 14 -16.02 -3.16 12.85
C ASN A 14 -16.84 -3.96 11.83
N LYS A 15 -17.25 -5.20 12.16
CA LYS A 15 -17.99 -6.12 11.27
C LYS A 15 -19.39 -5.61 10.88
N ASP A 16 -19.99 -4.74 11.67
CA ASP A 16 -21.35 -4.25 11.43
C ASP A 16 -21.41 -3.17 10.33
N HIS A 17 -20.26 -2.62 9.95
CA HIS A 17 -20.11 -1.93 8.68
C HIS A 17 -20.15 -2.98 7.58
N LYS A 18 -21.29 -3.12 6.89
CA LYS A 18 -21.63 -4.12 5.83
C LYS A 18 -20.61 -4.28 4.67
N LYS A 19 -19.50 -3.58 4.73
CA LYS A 19 -18.45 -3.40 3.73
C LYS A 19 -17.06 -3.87 4.19
N ASN A 20 -16.89 -4.21 5.47
CA ASN A 20 -15.61 -4.62 6.04
C ASN A 20 -15.51 -6.15 6.15
N GLY A 21 -14.30 -6.67 5.91
CA GLY A 21 -14.01 -8.10 5.93
C GLY A 21 -12.58 -8.39 6.38
N ILE A 22 -12.21 -9.66 6.28
CA ILE A 22 -10.83 -10.11 6.43
C ILE A 22 -10.46 -10.88 5.18
N ALA A 23 -9.29 -10.59 4.64
CA ALA A 23 -8.70 -11.33 3.54
C ALA A 23 -7.40 -12.00 3.99
N LYS A 24 -7.12 -13.18 3.45
CA LYS A 24 -5.81 -13.83 3.57
C LYS A 24 -5.28 -14.11 2.17
N ILE A 25 -4.23 -13.41 1.77
CA ILE A 25 -3.67 -13.47 0.42
C ILE A 25 -2.17 -13.75 0.58
N LEU A 26 -1.68 -14.81 -0.09
CA LEU A 26 -0.28 -15.23 -0.04
C LEU A 26 0.28 -15.33 1.39
N GLY A 27 -0.52 -15.90 2.30
CA GLY A 27 -0.16 -16.07 3.71
C GLY A 27 -0.30 -14.83 4.60
N VAL A 28 -0.50 -13.63 4.03
CA VAL A 28 -0.66 -12.38 4.79
C VAL A 28 -2.13 -12.12 5.09
N GLU A 29 -2.44 -11.76 6.34
CA GLU A 29 -3.79 -11.40 6.78
C GLU A 29 -3.99 -9.88 6.71
N TYR A 30 -5.16 -9.49 6.20
CA TYR A 30 -5.54 -8.09 5.99
C TYR A 30 -6.91 -7.82 6.61
N ALA A 31 -7.03 -6.66 7.25
CA ALA A 31 -8.32 -5.99 7.40
C ALA A 31 -8.70 -5.44 6.02
N HIS A 32 -9.79 -5.95 5.46
CA HIS A 32 -10.29 -5.52 4.16
C HIS A 32 -11.43 -4.51 4.36
N ILE A 33 -11.26 -3.34 3.77
CA ILE A 33 -12.18 -2.21 3.92
C ILE A 33 -12.60 -1.79 2.53
N ARG A 34 -13.91 -1.88 2.24
CA ARG A 34 -14.48 -1.29 1.04
C ARG A 34 -14.78 0.19 1.31
N LEU A 35 -14.07 1.07 0.60
CA LEU A 35 -14.22 2.52 0.67
C LEU A 35 -15.54 2.99 0.06
N GLU A 36 -15.87 4.28 0.22
CA GLU A 36 -17.13 4.86 -0.27
C GLU A 36 -17.24 4.77 -1.79
N ASP A 37 -16.14 5.04 -2.50
CA ASP A 37 -16.02 5.00 -3.97
C ASP A 37 -15.91 3.58 -4.54
N LYS A 38 -16.27 2.57 -3.76
CA LYS A 38 -16.14 1.13 -4.08
C LYS A 38 -14.70 0.61 -4.20
N ASP A 39 -13.70 1.46 -4.03
CA ASP A 39 -12.31 1.04 -3.92
C ASP A 39 -12.07 0.14 -2.71
N ASP A 40 -10.99 -0.61 -2.73
CA ASP A 40 -10.62 -1.51 -1.65
C ASP A 40 -9.33 -1.06 -0.96
N LEU A 41 -9.31 -1.14 0.36
CA LEU A 41 -8.12 -0.93 1.18
C LEU A 41 -7.85 -2.21 1.99
N TYR A 42 -6.70 -2.82 1.75
CA TYR A 42 -6.20 -3.99 2.46
C TYR A 42 -5.13 -3.56 3.45
N VAL A 43 -5.44 -3.55 4.74
CA VAL A 43 -4.57 -3.03 5.79
C VAL A 43 -3.95 -4.19 6.57
N THR A 44 -2.63 -4.21 6.68
CA THR A 44 -1.92 -5.21 7.50
C THR A 44 -2.01 -4.86 8.99
N LYS A 45 -1.57 -5.78 9.85
CA LYS A 45 -1.40 -5.50 11.28
C LYS A 45 -0.53 -4.26 11.59
N HIS A 46 0.44 -3.95 10.71
CA HIS A 46 1.31 -2.80 10.86
C HIS A 46 0.62 -1.47 10.49
N GLY A 47 -0.33 -1.51 9.56
CA GLY A 47 -1.13 -0.35 9.17
C GLY A 47 -2.31 -0.08 10.10
N LEU A 48 -2.87 -1.12 10.73
CA LEU A 48 -4.08 -1.02 11.55
C LEU A 48 -4.08 0.11 12.59
N PRO A 49 -3.00 0.36 13.37
CA PRO A 49 -2.97 1.45 14.34
C PRO A 49 -3.11 2.85 13.73
N PHE A 50 -2.96 2.97 12.42
CA PHE A 50 -2.97 4.22 11.66
C PHE A 50 -4.05 4.22 10.57
N ILE A 51 -5.03 3.31 10.67
CA ILE A 51 -6.06 3.08 9.65
C ILE A 51 -6.72 4.38 9.16
N GLU A 52 -7.10 5.27 10.07
CA GLU A 52 -7.70 6.56 9.71
C GLU A 52 -6.72 7.46 8.95
N ASN A 53 -5.44 7.52 9.35
CA ASN A 53 -4.42 8.27 8.61
C ASN A 53 -4.14 7.65 7.22
N LEU A 54 -4.33 6.33 7.06
CA LEU A 54 -4.08 5.59 5.82
C LEU A 54 -5.24 5.64 4.82
N ARG A 55 -6.35 6.32 5.16
CA ARG A 55 -7.43 6.57 4.19
C ARG A 55 -6.94 7.51 3.08
N PRO A 56 -7.07 7.17 1.78
CA PRO A 56 -6.50 7.91 0.65
C PRO A 56 -6.75 9.43 0.65
N GLU A 57 -7.96 9.86 1.04
CA GLU A 57 -8.43 11.24 1.13
C GLU A 57 -7.64 12.10 2.12
N ASN A 58 -6.94 11.44 3.04
CA ASN A 58 -6.07 12.11 4.00
C ASN A 58 -4.70 12.43 3.43
N PHE A 59 -4.42 12.08 2.16
CA PHE A 59 -3.12 12.41 1.58
C PHE A 59 -3.07 12.47 0.05
N TRP A 60 -3.17 11.35 -0.67
CA TRP A 60 -2.77 11.31 -2.09
C TRP A 60 -3.90 11.53 -3.08
N THR A 61 -5.15 11.20 -2.73
CA THR A 61 -6.30 11.52 -3.59
C THR A 61 -6.67 13.00 -3.51
N ASP A 62 -6.30 13.68 -2.42
CA ASP A 62 -6.30 15.15 -2.36
C ASP A 62 -5.09 15.71 -3.10
N LYS A 63 -5.28 16.10 -4.36
CA LYS A 63 -4.21 16.61 -5.24
C LYS A 63 -3.51 17.86 -4.70
N ASN A 64 -4.25 18.75 -4.02
CA ASN A 64 -3.67 19.96 -3.45
C ASN A 64 -2.78 19.61 -2.28
N TRP A 65 -3.29 18.78 -1.37
CA TRP A 65 -2.53 18.31 -0.23
C TRP A 65 -1.28 17.53 -0.66
N PHE A 66 -1.42 16.60 -1.59
CA PHE A 66 -0.32 15.80 -2.11
C PHE A 66 0.77 16.69 -2.73
N LYS A 67 0.40 17.69 -3.54
CA LYS A 67 1.36 18.62 -4.16
C LYS A 67 2.17 19.39 -3.11
N GLU A 68 1.54 19.81 -2.01
CA GLU A 68 2.18 20.62 -0.97
C GLU A 68 2.95 19.78 0.07
N ASN A 69 2.54 18.53 0.29
CA ASN A 69 3.01 17.69 1.39
C ASN A 69 3.73 16.41 0.94
N SER A 70 4.05 16.29 -0.35
CA SER A 70 4.82 15.18 -0.91
C SER A 70 6.22 15.61 -1.34
N LYS A 71 7.16 14.67 -1.25
CA LYS A 71 8.48 14.76 -1.86
C LYS A 71 8.77 13.46 -2.60
N ARG A 72 9.09 13.55 -3.89
CA ARG A 72 9.58 12.40 -4.66
C ARG A 72 10.91 11.94 -4.08
N LEU A 73 11.07 10.64 -3.90
CA LEU A 73 12.32 10.03 -3.43
C LEU A 73 13.20 9.67 -4.63
N ASP A 74 14.51 9.76 -4.44
CA ASP A 74 15.49 9.44 -5.48
C ASP A 74 15.47 7.93 -5.79
N GLY A 75 15.64 7.59 -7.08
CA GLY A 75 15.68 6.22 -7.57
C GLY A 75 14.88 6.00 -8.85
N THR A 76 14.94 4.77 -9.35
CA THR A 76 14.25 4.35 -10.59
C THR A 76 12.74 4.11 -10.40
N SER A 77 12.31 3.94 -9.14
CA SER A 77 10.90 3.74 -8.78
C SER A 77 10.15 5.07 -8.61
N CYS A 78 8.84 5.07 -8.87
CA CYS A 78 7.97 6.22 -8.62
C CYS A 78 7.52 6.22 -7.15
N LEU A 79 8.42 6.64 -6.26
CA LEU A 79 8.19 6.68 -4.82
C LEU A 79 8.03 8.10 -4.31
N TYR A 80 7.05 8.31 -3.42
CA TYR A 80 6.83 9.59 -2.76
C TYR A 80 6.81 9.40 -1.25
N LYS A 81 7.57 10.22 -0.53
CA LYS A 81 7.33 10.46 0.89
C LYS A 81 6.22 11.49 1.01
N VAL A 82 5.17 11.20 1.77
CA VAL A 82 4.00 12.05 1.94
C VAL A 82 3.61 12.16 3.40
N ARG A 83 3.27 13.37 3.82
CA ARG A 83 2.63 13.61 5.12
C ARG A 83 1.12 13.51 5.01
N THR A 84 0.49 12.70 5.85
CA THR A 84 -0.97 12.63 5.98
C THR A 84 -1.53 13.89 6.65
N LYS A 85 -2.79 14.21 6.38
CA LYS A 85 -3.57 15.14 7.19
C LYS A 85 -3.57 14.71 8.65
N LYS A 86 -3.77 15.68 9.54
CA LYS A 86 -3.88 15.43 10.98
C LYS A 86 -5.24 14.83 11.29
N ILE A 87 -5.23 13.63 11.86
CA ILE A 87 -6.41 12.98 12.44
C ILE A 87 -6.18 12.89 13.95
N ASN A 88 -7.10 13.42 14.74
CA ASN A 88 -6.99 13.50 16.21
C ASN A 88 -5.65 14.12 16.65
N GLY A 89 -5.24 15.20 15.98
CA GLY A 89 -4.00 15.93 16.24
C GLY A 89 -2.71 15.26 15.75
N LYS A 90 -2.77 14.03 15.19
CA LYS A 90 -1.61 13.24 14.77
C LYS A 90 -1.56 13.06 13.25
N TYR A 91 -0.36 13.13 12.70
CA TYR A 91 -0.08 12.81 11.29
C TYR A 91 0.93 11.66 11.19
N LYS A 92 1.08 11.12 9.98
CA LYS A 92 2.14 10.16 9.62
C LYS A 92 2.87 10.63 8.39
N ASP A 93 4.18 10.40 8.36
CA ASP A 93 4.93 10.44 7.12
C ASP A 93 4.96 8.99 6.58
N VAL A 94 4.42 8.79 5.38
CA VAL A 94 4.33 7.48 4.72
C VAL A 94 5.08 7.51 3.38
N VAL A 95 5.49 6.33 2.90
CA VAL A 95 6.04 6.18 1.55
C VAL A 95 4.99 5.50 0.69
N ILE A 96 4.68 6.11 -0.45
CA ILE A 96 3.74 5.59 -1.43
C ILE A 96 4.54 5.02 -2.60
N LYS A 97 4.19 3.81 -2.99
CA LYS A 97 4.73 3.12 -4.15
C LYS A 97 3.61 2.80 -5.13
N TRP A 98 3.75 3.27 -6.36
CA TRP A 98 2.90 2.84 -7.47
C TRP A 98 3.42 1.51 -8.01
N ASN A 99 2.61 0.46 -7.91
CA ASN A 99 2.92 -0.84 -8.47
C ASN A 99 2.56 -0.85 -9.98
N ARG A 100 3.36 -1.57 -10.78
CA ARG A 100 3.24 -1.63 -12.25
C ARG A 100 2.54 -2.90 -12.75
N MET A 101 2.15 -3.81 -11.86
CA MET A 101 1.43 -5.02 -12.24
C MET A 101 0.12 -4.62 -12.92
N GLY A 102 -0.07 -5.07 -14.17
CA GLY A 102 -1.22 -4.74 -14.99
C GLY A 102 -1.20 -3.36 -15.66
N GLN A 103 -0.07 -2.64 -15.67
CA GLN A 103 0.10 -1.39 -16.43
C GLN A 103 0.90 -1.64 -17.71
N ASP A 104 0.47 -1.04 -18.82
CA ASP A 104 1.30 -0.94 -20.02
C ASP A 104 2.54 -0.11 -19.70
N ILE A 105 3.71 -0.73 -19.87
CA ILE A 105 4.98 -0.02 -19.78
C ILE A 105 5.10 0.77 -21.08
N PRO A 106 5.32 2.09 -21.05
CA PRO A 106 5.67 2.82 -22.26
C PRO A 106 6.96 2.20 -22.77
N ILE A 107 6.89 1.52 -23.92
CA ILE A 107 8.04 0.98 -24.63
C ILE A 107 8.79 2.22 -25.11
N ALA A 108 9.77 2.66 -24.32
CA ALA A 108 10.80 3.54 -24.86
C ALA A 108 11.56 2.70 -25.88
N ASP A 109 11.61 3.17 -27.12
CA ASP A 109 12.30 2.52 -28.24
C ASP A 109 13.65 1.92 -27.79
N ASP A 110 13.90 0.67 -28.17
CA ASP A 110 15.16 -0.08 -28.05
C ASP A 110 15.62 -0.58 -26.66
N SER A 111 14.78 -1.34 -25.93
CA SER A 111 15.35 -2.37 -25.05
C SER A 111 14.48 -3.65 -24.98
N ASP A 112 14.92 -4.69 -25.70
CA ASP A 112 14.34 -6.04 -25.67
C ASP A 112 14.26 -6.63 -24.24
N GLU A 113 15.05 -6.10 -23.30
CA GLU A 113 15.08 -6.54 -21.89
C GLU A 113 13.81 -6.20 -21.09
N LEU A 114 13.06 -5.15 -21.45
CA LEU A 114 11.84 -4.77 -20.73
C LEU A 114 10.59 -5.52 -21.19
N ILE A 115 10.64 -6.17 -22.36
CA ILE A 115 9.50 -6.87 -22.97
C ILE A 115 9.06 -8.08 -22.13
N ASN A 116 9.99 -8.67 -21.36
CA ASN A 116 9.73 -9.84 -20.50
C ASN A 116 9.76 -9.49 -18.99
N ALA A 117 9.69 -8.21 -18.62
CA ALA A 117 9.77 -7.81 -17.23
C ALA A 117 8.48 -8.18 -16.46
N GLU A 118 8.55 -9.22 -15.63
CA GLU A 118 7.48 -9.56 -14.69
C GLU A 118 7.59 -8.71 -13.41
N PHE A 119 6.48 -8.09 -13.02
CA PHE A 119 6.39 -7.34 -11.76
C PHE A 119 5.59 -8.12 -10.74
N ASN A 120 6.15 -8.29 -9.55
CA ASN A 120 5.40 -8.75 -8.39
C ASN A 120 4.20 -7.83 -8.16
N SER A 121 3.04 -8.43 -7.92
CA SER A 121 1.86 -7.73 -7.40
C SER A 121 2.14 -7.12 -6.02
N PRO A 122 1.36 -6.12 -5.58
CA PRO A 122 1.49 -5.57 -4.23
C PRO A 122 1.36 -6.62 -3.13
N PHE A 123 0.53 -7.65 -3.35
CA PHE A 123 0.34 -8.74 -2.41
C PHE A 123 1.57 -9.65 -2.31
N GLU A 124 2.23 -9.95 -3.44
CA GLU A 124 3.49 -10.71 -3.46
C GLU A 124 4.62 -9.94 -2.78
N GLU A 125 4.75 -8.64 -3.07
CA GLU A 125 5.74 -7.80 -2.39
C GLU A 125 5.53 -7.77 -0.87
N PHE A 126 4.28 -7.68 -0.42
CA PHE A 126 3.93 -7.73 1.00
C PHE A 126 4.22 -9.09 1.63
N SER A 127 3.92 -10.19 0.93
CA SER A 127 4.21 -11.54 1.39
C SER A 127 5.72 -11.75 1.57
N LEU A 128 6.51 -11.43 0.54
CA LEU A 128 7.98 -11.57 0.56
C LEU A 128 8.64 -10.73 1.65
N VAL A 129 8.25 -9.46 1.83
CA VAL A 129 8.87 -8.61 2.85
C VAL A 129 8.49 -9.04 4.28
N MET A 130 7.28 -9.58 4.47
CA MET A 130 6.84 -10.12 5.76
C MET A 130 7.59 -11.42 6.08
N GLU A 131 7.75 -12.31 5.10
CA GLU A 131 8.54 -13.54 5.24
C GLU A 131 10.00 -13.21 5.58
N LEU A 132 10.61 -12.28 4.83
CA LEU A 132 11.97 -11.81 5.10
C LEU A 132 12.09 -11.21 6.50
N SER A 133 11.11 -10.39 6.92
CA SER A 133 11.11 -9.78 8.26
C SER A 133 11.03 -10.82 9.37
N SER A 134 10.25 -11.88 9.19
CA SER A 134 10.20 -13.03 10.11
C SER A 134 11.54 -13.78 10.14
N ALA A 135 12.14 -14.06 8.99
CA ALA A 135 13.45 -14.74 8.95
C ALA A 135 14.59 -13.90 9.56
N ILE A 136 14.53 -12.56 9.44
CA ILE A 136 15.50 -11.65 10.07
C ILE A 136 15.37 -11.66 11.59
N TYR A 137 14.15 -11.81 12.13
CA TYR A 137 13.93 -11.83 13.58
C TYR A 137 14.74 -12.96 14.26
N ASP A 138 14.89 -14.09 13.57
CA ASP A 138 15.66 -15.25 14.04
C ASP A 138 17.16 -15.17 13.69
N SER A 139 17.61 -14.06 13.09
CA SER A 139 18.98 -13.85 12.62
C SER A 139 19.75 -12.88 13.51
N SER A 140 21.06 -13.09 13.64
CA SER A 140 21.97 -12.15 14.33
C SER A 140 22.27 -10.87 13.51
N LYS A 141 21.80 -10.79 12.25
CA LYS A 141 22.02 -9.65 11.37
C LYS A 141 20.94 -8.57 11.53
N LYS A 142 21.36 -7.32 11.67
CA LYS A 142 20.45 -6.16 11.66
C LYS A 142 20.13 -5.76 10.21
N ILE A 143 19.06 -6.33 9.66
CA ILE A 143 18.50 -5.90 8.37
C ILE A 143 17.23 -5.10 8.65
N ILE A 144 17.14 -3.89 8.10
CA ILE A 144 15.94 -3.06 8.21
C ILE A 144 15.10 -3.29 6.95
N ALA A 145 13.98 -4.01 7.13
CA ALA A 145 12.98 -4.20 6.09
C ALA A 145 11.90 -3.12 6.15
N GLN A 146 11.22 -2.90 5.02
CA GLN A 146 10.06 -2.02 4.97
C GLN A 146 8.91 -2.61 5.79
N LYS A 147 8.08 -1.76 6.40
CA LYS A 147 6.85 -2.18 7.09
C LYS A 147 5.67 -1.99 6.15
N PRO A 148 5.14 -3.06 5.52
CA PRO A 148 4.02 -2.93 4.62
C PRO A 148 2.76 -2.54 5.41
N LEU A 149 2.19 -1.36 5.12
CA LEU A 149 1.07 -0.80 5.90
C LEU A 149 -0.29 -1.16 5.29
N ALA A 150 -0.51 -0.80 4.03
CA ALA A 150 -1.76 -1.06 3.33
C ALA A 150 -1.56 -1.10 1.81
N ILE A 151 -2.47 -1.80 1.14
CA ILE A 151 -2.61 -1.81 -0.32
C ILE A 151 -3.95 -1.16 -0.64
N TYR A 152 -3.93 -0.12 -1.46
CA TYR A 152 -5.12 0.48 -2.05
C TYR A 152 -5.31 -0.09 -3.46
N VAL A 153 -6.53 -0.54 -3.76
CA VAL A 153 -6.92 -1.07 -5.06
C VAL A 153 -8.11 -0.24 -5.56
N PRO A 154 -7.94 0.53 -6.64
CA PRO A 154 -9.05 1.28 -7.22
C PRO A 154 -10.06 0.32 -7.87
N SER A 155 -11.33 0.69 -7.81
CA SER A 155 -12.44 -0.04 -8.42
C SER A 155 -12.50 0.07 -9.94
N GLU A 156 -11.85 1.10 -10.50
CA GLU A 156 -11.70 1.34 -11.93
C GLU A 156 -10.22 1.41 -12.33
N SER A 157 -9.89 1.08 -13.59
CA SER A 157 -8.55 1.26 -14.13
C SER A 157 -8.18 2.75 -14.18
N ILE A 158 -7.20 3.17 -13.39
CA ILE A 158 -6.75 4.56 -13.34
C ILE A 158 -5.76 4.84 -14.48
N GLU A 159 -6.05 5.85 -15.31
CA GLU A 159 -5.11 6.34 -16.34
C GLU A 159 -3.78 6.84 -15.74
N LEU A 160 -2.66 6.51 -16.40
CA LEU A 160 -1.29 6.82 -15.98
C LEU A 160 -1.04 8.31 -15.69
N SER A 161 -1.69 9.22 -16.42
CA SER A 161 -1.62 10.67 -16.23
C SER A 161 -2.11 11.13 -14.85
N ARG A 162 -3.00 10.35 -14.21
CA ARG A 162 -3.53 10.62 -12.86
C ARG A 162 -2.59 10.17 -11.75
N THR A 163 -1.58 9.36 -12.06
CA THR A 163 -0.56 8.86 -11.10
C THR A 163 0.66 9.77 -10.96
N GLY A 164 0.66 10.93 -11.63
CA GLY A 164 1.73 11.92 -11.50
C GLY A 164 3.00 11.63 -12.32
N ARG A 165 2.98 10.63 -13.21
CA ARG A 165 3.97 10.52 -14.28
C ARG A 165 3.62 11.53 -15.37
N LYS A 166 4.39 12.63 -15.44
CA LYS A 166 4.58 13.31 -16.72
C LYS A 166 5.53 12.43 -17.54
N GLU A 167 5.22 12.31 -18.83
CA GLU A 167 6.08 11.73 -19.87
C GLU A 167 7.52 12.24 -19.76
#